data_AF-A0A7Y2P373-F1
#
_entry.id   AF-A0A7Y2P373-F1
#
_cell.length_a   1.000
_cell.length_b   1.000
_cell.length_c   1.000
_cell.angle_alpha   90.00
_cell.angle_beta   90.00
_cell.angle_gamma   90.00
#
_symmetry.space_group_name_H-M   'P 1'
#
loop_
_entity.id
_entity.type
_entity.pdbx_description
1 polymer ?
#
loop_
_entity_poly.entity_id
_entity_poly.type
_entity_poly.pdbx_seq_one_letter_code
_entity_poly.pdbx_strand_id
1 'polypeptide(L)' 'PLYTAVVQGEATNNSDGALKNVIIKYKVAGQITTAIIFDMAPGQKVPFITKGIRTKALNPSFYFEGIQHDE' A
#
# COMPACT_ATOMS: atom_id res chain seq x y z
N PRO A 1 -23.53 -10.93 -0.84
CA PRO A 1 -23.16 -9.50 -0.67
C PRO A 1 -21.72 -9.28 -1.16
N LEU A 2 -21.41 -8.12 -1.70
CA LEU A 2 -20.03 -7.73 -1.99
C LEU A 2 -19.53 -6.81 -0.87
N TYR A 3 -18.31 -7.03 -0.43
CA TYR A 3 -17.62 -6.21 0.57
C TYR A 3 -16.53 -5.39 -0.11
N THR A 4 -16.19 -4.26 0.50
CA THR A 4 -15.01 -3.47 0.10
C THR A 4 -13.89 -3.78 1.08
N ALA A 5 -12.79 -4.32 0.58
CA ALA A 5 -11.58 -4.58 1.34
C ALA A 5 -10.50 -3.54 1.00
N VAL A 6 -9.82 -3.06 2.03
CA VAL A 6 -8.67 -2.14 1.97
C VAL A 6 -7.56 -2.68 2.85
N VAL A 7 -6.31 -2.39 2.52
CA VAL A 7 -5.18 -2.59 3.42
C VAL A 7 -4.75 -1.24 3.95
N GLN A 8 -4.56 -1.15 5.26
CA GLN A 8 -4.06 0.04 5.96
C GLN A 8 -2.74 -0.30 6.65
N GLY A 9 -1.84 0.67 6.71
CA GLY A 9 -0.54 0.49 7.36
C GLY A 9 0.24 1.79 7.48
N GLU A 10 1.50 1.66 7.87
CA GLU A 10 2.46 2.77 7.94
C GLU A 10 3.70 2.41 7.13
N ALA A 11 4.17 3.37 6.32
CA ALA A 11 5.42 3.27 5.59
C ALA A 11 6.46 4.18 6.25
N THR A 12 7.69 3.70 6.38
CA THR A 12 8.83 4.49 6.89
C THR A 12 9.91 4.55 5.81
N ASN A 13 10.39 5.75 5.49
CA ASN A 13 11.55 5.91 4.63
C ASN A 13 12.83 5.74 5.46
N ASN A 14 13.51 4.61 5.31
CA ASN A 14 14.78 4.31 5.99
C ASN A 14 16.02 4.60 5.13
N SER A 15 15.84 5.23 3.96
CA SER A 15 16.96 5.66 3.12
C SER A 15 17.49 7.04 3.54
N ASP A 16 18.70 7.37 3.09
CA ASP A 16 19.32 8.68 3.33
C ASP A 16 18.73 9.78 2.44
N GLY A 17 17.98 9.41 1.41
CA GLY A 17 17.40 10.30 0.41
C GLY A 17 15.89 10.48 0.56
N ALA A 18 15.36 11.54 -0.05
CA ALA A 18 13.92 11.68 -0.20
C ALA A 18 13.43 10.70 -1.27
N LEU A 19 12.35 9.97 -0.99
CA LEU A 19 11.72 9.08 -1.97
C LEU A 19 10.50 9.77 -2.58
N LYS A 20 10.27 9.53 -3.88
CA LYS A 20 9.09 10.04 -4.59
C LYS A 20 8.27 8.91 -5.18
N ASN A 21 6.97 9.15 -5.33
CA ASN A 21 6.04 8.22 -5.95
C ASN A 21 6.15 6.79 -5.37
N VAL A 22 6.17 6.67 -4.05
CA VAL A 22 6.27 5.38 -3.36
C VAL A 22 4.95 4.63 -3.56
N ILE A 23 4.98 3.60 -4.40
CA ILE A 23 3.85 2.71 -4.71
C ILE A 23 3.97 1.45 -3.86
N ILE A 24 3.04 1.28 -2.93
CA ILE A 24 2.93 0.11 -2.08
C ILE A 24 1.91 -0.84 -2.70
N LYS A 25 2.30 -2.09 -2.97
CA LYS A 25 1.47 -3.08 -3.65
C LYS A 25 1.07 -4.23 -2.72
N TYR A 26 -0.22 -4.54 -2.74
CA TYR A 26 -0.79 -5.71 -2.08
C TYR A 26 -1.64 -6.51 -3.05
N LYS A 27 -1.75 -7.80 -2.80
CA LYS A 27 -2.71 -8.69 -3.45
C LYS A 27 -3.77 -9.09 -2.44
N VAL A 28 -5.03 -8.79 -2.71
CA VAL A 28 -6.17 -9.11 -1.84
C VAL A 28 -7.19 -9.91 -2.65
N ALA A 29 -7.56 -11.11 -2.17
CA ALA A 29 -8.43 -12.04 -2.90
C ALA A 29 -7.99 -12.28 -4.36
N GLY A 30 -6.67 -12.33 -4.61
CA GLY A 30 -6.08 -12.52 -5.93
C GLY A 30 -5.99 -11.25 -6.80
N GLN A 31 -6.55 -10.11 -6.38
CA GLN A 31 -6.54 -8.84 -7.11
C GLN A 31 -5.46 -7.90 -6.55
N ILE A 32 -4.77 -7.17 -7.41
CA ILE A 32 -3.77 -6.18 -7.00
C ILE A 32 -4.47 -4.89 -6.56
N THR A 33 -4.05 -4.35 -5.42
CA THR A 33 -4.39 -3.01 -4.96
C THR A 33 -3.14 -2.25 -4.55
N THR A 34 -3.22 -0.93 -4.58
CA THR A 34 -2.07 -0.04 -4.36
C THR A 34 -2.42 1.14 -3.47
N ALA A 35 -1.41 1.62 -2.75
CA ALA A 35 -1.36 2.96 -2.17
C ALA A 35 -0.20 3.73 -2.81
N ILE A 36 -0.34 5.05 -2.93
CA ILE A 36 0.70 5.93 -3.47
C ILE A 36 0.99 7.00 -2.44
N ILE A 37 2.27 7.18 -2.10
CA ILE A 37 2.78 8.29 -1.29
C ILE A 37 3.68 9.13 -2.20
N PHE A 38 3.33 10.39 -2.40
CA PHE A 38 4.01 11.23 -3.40
C PHE A 38 5.43 11.62 -3.00
N ASP A 39 5.65 11.90 -1.72
CA ASP A 39 6.94 12.30 -1.17
C ASP A 39 7.13 11.69 0.22
N MET A 40 8.36 11.24 0.50
CA MET A 40 8.79 10.80 1.82
C MET A 40 10.21 11.28 2.10
N ALA A 41 10.38 12.20 3.04
CA ALA A 41 11.69 12.61 3.53
C ALA A 41 12.40 11.47 4.29
N PRO A 42 13.75 11.49 4.40
CA PRO A 42 14.50 10.53 5.23
C PRO A 42 13.94 10.45 6.66
N GLY A 43 13.68 9.23 7.14
CA GLY A 43 13.11 8.95 8.45
C GLY A 43 11.61 9.24 8.60
N GLN A 44 10.95 9.78 7.57
CA GLN A 44 9.52 10.10 7.64
C GLN A 44 8.66 8.85 7.70
N LYS A 45 7.64 8.91 8.56
CA LYS A 45 6.58 7.90 8.70
C LYS A 45 5.29 8.44 8.12
N VAL A 46 4.67 7.68 7.23
CA VAL A 46 3.43 8.07 6.55
C VAL A 46 2.42 6.93 6.61
N PRO A 47 1.22 7.15 7.19
CA PRO A 47 0.15 6.18 7.12
C PRO A 47 -0.38 6.08 5.69
N PHE A 48 -0.75 4.88 5.25
CA PHE A 48 -1.33 4.64 3.94
C PHE A 48 -2.59 3.79 4.02
N ILE A 49 -3.44 3.96 3.00
CA ILE A 49 -4.59 3.11 2.72
C ILE A 49 -4.58 2.77 1.23
N THR A 50 -4.72 1.48 0.91
CA THR A 50 -4.81 1.08 -0.49
C THR A 50 -6.18 1.42 -1.08
N LYS A 51 -6.27 1.48 -2.41
CA LYS A 51 -7.56 1.53 -3.10
C LYS A 51 -8.44 0.35 -2.65
N GLY A 52 -9.74 0.60 -2.50
CA GLY A 52 -10.70 -0.43 -2.15
C GLY A 52 -10.90 -1.43 -3.29
N ILE A 53 -10.90 -2.72 -2.97
CA ILE A 53 -11.27 -3.77 -3.92
C ILE A 53 -12.56 -4.46 -3.47
N ARG A 54 -13.34 -4.94 -4.44
CA ARG A 54 -14.57 -5.68 -4.15
C ARG A 54 -14.27 -7.16 -3.95
N THR A 55 -14.70 -7.71 -2.82
CA THR A 55 -14.51 -9.12 -2.46
C THR A 55 -15.83 -9.78 -2.08
N LYS A 56 -15.91 -11.10 -2.25
CA LYS A 56 -17.05 -11.91 -1.78
C LYS A 56 -16.90 -12.32 -0.31
N ALA A 57 -15.65 -12.43 0.17
CA ALA A 57 -15.34 -12.72 1.57
C ALA A 57 -15.23 -11.43 2.37
N LEU A 58 -15.76 -11.45 3.60
CA LEU A 58 -15.63 -10.35 4.57
C LEU A 58 -14.16 -10.14 4.98
N ASN A 59 -13.42 -11.24 5.17
CA ASN A 59 -12.00 -11.25 5.52
C ASN A 59 -11.21 -11.98 4.41
N PRO A 60 -10.96 -11.32 3.26
CA PRO A 60 -10.19 -11.93 2.18
C PRO A 60 -8.73 -12.13 2.60
N SER A 61 -8.07 -13.17 2.07
CA SER A 61 -6.62 -13.29 2.20
C SER A 61 -5.92 -12.12 1.52
N PHE A 62 -4.81 -11.68 2.10
CA PHE A 62 -3.98 -10.62 1.55
C PHE A 62 -2.49 -10.94 1.68
N TYR A 63 -1.70 -10.44 0.72
CA TYR A 63 -0.26 -10.64 0.64
C TYR A 63 0.40 -9.32 0.24
N PHE A 64 1.55 -9.03 0.86
CA PHE A 64 2.41 -7.94 0.43
C PHE A 64 3.17 -8.36 -0.82
N GLU A 65 3.07 -7.57 -1.89
CA GLU A 65 3.72 -7.87 -3.18
C GLU A 65 5.02 -7.09 -3.36
N GLY A 66 5.15 -5.92 -2.74
CA GLY A 66 6.36 -5.12 -2.81
C GLY A 66 6.12 -3.62 -2.78
N ILE A 67 7.23 -2.88 -2.83
CA ILE A 67 7.29 -1.42 -2.90
C ILE A 67 8.08 -1.03 -4.15
N GLN A 68 7.65 0.03 -4.83
CA GLN A 68 8.37 0.68 -5.91
C GLN A 68 8.44 2.18 -5.62
N HIS A 69 9.52 2.84 -5.99
CA HIS A 69 9.67 4.28 -5.82
C HIS A 69 10.65 4.84 -6.85
N ASP A 70 10.58 6.15 -7.05
CA ASP A 70 11.62 6.92 -7.73
C ASP A 70 12.60 7.47 -6.68
N GLU A 71 13.88 7.55 -7.02
CA GLU A 71 14.92 8.27 -6.26
C GLU A 71 15.09 9.70 -6.81
#